data_AF-A0A2E2W5U9-F1
#
_entry.id   AF-A0A2E2W5U9-F1
#
_cell.length_a   1.000
_cell.length_b   1.000
_cell.length_c   1.000
_cell.angle_alpha   90.00
_cell.angle_beta   90.00
_cell.angle_gamma   90.00
#
_symmetry.space_group_name_H-M   'P 1'
#
loop_
_entity.id
_entity.type
_entity.pdbx_description
1 polymer ?
#
loop_
_entity_poly.entity_id
_entity_poly.type
_entity_poly.pdbx_seq_one_letter_code
_entity_poly.pdbx_strand_id
1 'polypeptide(L)'
;MPVISGTCSWAKVHQPHYDQYNEDGVFSIDVTVDAKTKESLKKLGLITKVKNKDDERNDFITIKRKYTRKDGTKNSSPRVVDAKKNPISPDILIGNGSSVNVLFDTYDYNVAGNKGVGMSLKAVQVTKLLEYSPDGNIDELAEANGYVTPSLKGIEEQVKTLAKDSLDENINF
;
A
#
# COMPACT_ATOMS: atom_id res chain seq x y z
N MET A 1 -7.43 -21.25 -10.37
CA MET A 1 -6.98 -20.09 -9.57
C MET A 1 -8.10 -19.68 -8.62
N PRO A 2 -7.89 -19.77 -7.31
CA PRO A 2 -8.88 -19.34 -6.33
C PRO A 2 -9.09 -17.82 -6.31
N VAL A 3 -10.30 -17.41 -5.92
CA VAL A 3 -10.68 -16.02 -5.67
C VAL A 3 -11.26 -15.93 -4.26
N ILE A 4 -10.88 -14.89 -3.52
CA ILE A 4 -11.50 -14.53 -2.25
C ILE A 4 -12.06 -13.12 -2.32
N SER A 5 -13.09 -12.84 -1.52
CA SER A 5 -13.74 -11.54 -1.45
C SER A 5 -13.72 -11.03 -0.02
N GLY A 6 -13.54 -9.73 0.17
CA GLY A 6 -13.58 -9.12 1.48
C GLY A 6 -13.21 -7.65 1.46
N THR A 7 -13.19 -7.06 2.65
CA THR A 7 -12.68 -5.71 2.89
C THR A 7 -11.16 -5.74 2.91
N CYS A 8 -10.51 -4.85 2.14
CA CYS A 8 -9.06 -4.77 2.10
C CYS A 8 -8.45 -3.71 3.02
N SER A 9 -7.21 -3.95 3.42
CA SER A 9 -6.34 -3.00 4.11
C SER A 9 -4.92 -3.06 3.53
N TRP A 10 -4.18 -1.96 3.63
CA TRP A 10 -2.78 -1.82 3.21
C TRP A 10 -2.52 -2.36 1.80
N ALA A 11 -3.34 -1.96 0.84
CA ALA A 11 -3.21 -2.37 -0.55
C ALA A 11 -1.97 -1.72 -1.18
N LYS A 12 -0.91 -2.51 -1.39
CA LYS A 12 0.33 -2.15 -2.08
C LYS A 12 0.42 -2.95 -3.37
N VAL A 13 -0.41 -2.58 -4.35
CA VAL A 13 -0.66 -3.39 -5.55
C VAL A 13 -0.12 -2.76 -6.84
N HIS A 14 0.03 -1.44 -6.90
CA HIS A 14 0.54 -0.76 -8.09
C HIS A 14 2.08 -0.67 -8.08
N GLN A 15 2.66 -0.33 -6.93
CA GLN A 15 4.10 -0.20 -6.75
C GLN A 15 4.61 -1.23 -5.73
N PRO A 16 5.79 -1.82 -5.97
CA PRO A 16 6.39 -2.75 -5.02
C PRO A 16 6.82 -2.00 -3.76
N HIS A 17 6.54 -2.59 -2.61
CA HIS A 17 6.98 -2.08 -1.33
C HIS A 17 8.32 -2.67 -0.92
N TYR A 18 9.24 -1.81 -0.48
CA TYR A 18 10.55 -2.18 0.02
C TYR A 18 10.65 -1.85 1.49
N ASP A 19 11.19 -2.79 2.28
CA ASP A 19 11.53 -2.61 3.68
C ASP A 19 12.72 -3.52 4.03
N GLN A 20 13.25 -3.40 5.26
CA GLN A 20 14.37 -4.21 5.76
C GLN A 20 14.14 -5.74 5.70
N TYR A 21 12.88 -6.19 5.58
CA TYR A 21 12.51 -7.60 5.47
C TYR A 21 12.10 -8.00 4.04
N ASN A 22 11.95 -7.03 3.13
CA ASN A 22 11.47 -7.17 1.76
C ASN A 22 12.33 -6.31 0.82
N GLU A 23 13.65 -6.44 0.90
CA GLU A 23 14.62 -5.75 0.03
C GLU A 23 14.38 -6.06 -1.46
N ASP A 24 13.86 -7.26 -1.75
CA ASP A 24 13.48 -7.70 -3.09
C ASP A 24 12.21 -7.05 -3.64
N GLY A 25 11.50 -6.25 -2.82
CA GLY A 25 10.23 -5.65 -3.16
C GLY A 25 9.06 -6.64 -3.10
N VAL A 26 7.90 -6.17 -2.63
CA VAL A 26 6.70 -7.01 -2.52
C VAL A 26 5.44 -6.23 -2.85
N PHE A 27 4.56 -6.85 -3.63
CA PHE A 27 3.16 -6.43 -3.74
C PHE A 27 2.36 -7.19 -2.70
N SER A 28 1.49 -6.49 -1.97
CA SER A 28 0.69 -7.10 -0.91
C SER A 28 -0.67 -6.47 -0.77
N ILE A 29 -1.63 -7.26 -0.29
CA ILE A 29 -2.94 -6.79 0.14
C ILE A 29 -3.41 -7.66 1.30
N ASP A 30 -3.96 -7.03 2.33
CA ASP A 30 -4.65 -7.73 3.41
C ASP A 30 -6.15 -7.74 3.10
N VAL A 31 -6.79 -8.90 3.24
CA VAL A 31 -8.22 -9.08 2.98
C VAL A 31 -8.85 -9.78 4.16
N THR A 32 -9.94 -9.22 4.67
CA THR A 32 -10.75 -9.85 5.72
C THR A 32 -11.35 -11.17 5.25
N VAL A 33 -11.53 -12.10 6.18
CA VAL A 33 -11.94 -13.48 5.94
C VAL A 33 -13.25 -13.74 6.66
N ASP A 34 -14.34 -13.84 5.90
CA ASP A 34 -15.63 -14.30 6.41
C ASP A 34 -15.68 -15.83 6.53
N ALA A 35 -16.75 -16.36 7.11
CA ALA A 35 -16.93 -17.81 7.29
C ALA A 35 -16.83 -18.59 5.97
N LYS A 36 -17.39 -18.03 4.88
CA LYS A 36 -17.37 -18.66 3.54
C LYS A 36 -15.96 -18.69 2.94
N THR A 37 -15.21 -17.60 3.07
CA THR A 37 -13.82 -17.51 2.64
C THR A 37 -12.95 -18.44 3.48
N LYS A 38 -13.21 -18.55 4.79
CA LYS A 38 -12.51 -19.46 5.70
C LYS A 38 -12.65 -20.92 5.25
N GLU A 39 -13.84 -21.36 4.86
CA GLU A 39 -14.04 -22.71 4.29
C GLU A 39 -13.26 -22.92 3.00
N SER A 40 -13.26 -21.92 2.11
CA SER A 40 -12.51 -21.98 0.85
C SER A 40 -11.00 -22.07 1.10
N LEU A 41 -10.48 -21.28 2.03
CA LEU A 41 -9.08 -21.31 2.45
C LEU A 41 -8.70 -22.63 3.13
N LYS A 42 -9.61 -23.23 3.91
CA LYS A 42 -9.42 -24.56 4.52
C LYS A 42 -9.27 -25.64 3.45
N LYS A 43 -10.12 -25.63 2.42
CA LYS A 43 -10.04 -26.57 1.28
C LYS A 43 -8.72 -26.42 0.49
N LEU A 44 -8.17 -25.21 0.45
CA LEU A 44 -6.90 -24.90 -0.21
C LEU A 44 -5.66 -25.14 0.67
N GLY A 45 -5.82 -25.58 1.93
CA GLY A 45 -4.69 -25.75 2.85
C GLY A 45 -4.04 -24.44 3.31
N LEU A 46 -4.76 -23.31 3.19
CA LEU A 46 -4.27 -21.96 3.48
C LEU A 46 -4.78 -21.40 4.80
N ILE A 47 -5.58 -22.16 5.55
CA ILE A 47 -6.18 -21.71 6.81
C ILE A 47 -5.12 -21.27 7.85
N THR A 48 -3.94 -21.89 7.83
CA THR A 48 -2.82 -21.56 8.72
C THR A 48 -2.20 -20.18 8.43
N LYS A 49 -2.54 -19.55 7.30
CA LYS A 49 -2.10 -18.20 6.94
C LYS A 49 -3.10 -17.12 7.34
N VAL A 50 -4.29 -17.49 7.80
CA VAL A 50 -5.26 -16.55 8.38
C VAL A 50 -4.72 -16.08 9.72
N LYS A 51 -4.75 -14.77 9.94
CA LYS A 51 -4.30 -14.13 11.17
C LYS A 51 -5.46 -13.36 11.78
N ASN A 52 -5.47 -13.30 13.10
CA ASN A 52 -6.30 -12.38 13.85
C ASN A 52 -5.37 -11.53 14.73
N LYS A 53 -5.64 -10.23 14.81
CA LYS A 53 -4.89 -9.29 15.66
C LYS A 53 -5.69 -8.85 16.89
N ASP A 54 -6.80 -9.53 17.17
CA ASP A 54 -7.79 -9.21 18.19
C ASP A 54 -8.30 -7.76 18.07
N ASP A 55 -8.37 -7.25 16.83
CA ASP A 55 -8.86 -5.92 16.48
C ASP A 55 -10.22 -6.00 15.76
N GLU A 56 -10.82 -4.83 15.50
CA GLU A 56 -12.12 -4.72 14.82
C GLU A 56 -12.10 -5.24 13.36
N ARG A 57 -10.91 -5.49 12.77
CA ARG A 57 -10.80 -5.99 11.38
C ARG A 57 -11.18 -7.46 11.24
N ASN A 58 -11.32 -8.19 12.35
CA ASN A 58 -11.55 -9.63 12.37
C ASN A 58 -10.40 -10.41 11.67
N ASP A 59 -10.62 -11.72 11.46
CA ASP A 59 -9.69 -12.58 10.73
C ASP A 59 -9.35 -12.00 9.35
N PHE A 60 -8.07 -11.95 9.01
CA PHE A 60 -7.61 -11.50 7.70
C PHE A 60 -6.50 -12.40 7.16
N ILE A 61 -6.27 -12.29 5.86
CA ILE A 61 -5.19 -12.99 5.16
C ILE A 61 -4.40 -12.00 4.30
N THR A 62 -3.07 -12.08 4.41
CA THR A 62 -2.15 -11.28 3.60
C THR A 62 -1.76 -12.08 2.35
N ILE A 63 -2.12 -11.57 1.18
CA ILE A 63 -1.73 -12.16 -0.10
C ILE A 63 -0.56 -11.35 -0.66
N LYS A 64 0.54 -12.04 -0.99
CA LYS A 64 1.79 -11.40 -1.44
C LYS A 64 2.19 -11.87 -2.84
N ARG A 65 2.94 -11.03 -3.55
CA ARG A 65 3.70 -11.38 -4.75
C ARG A 65 5.04 -10.68 -4.67
N LYS A 66 6.13 -11.46 -4.68
CA LYS A 66 7.48 -10.90 -4.70
C LYS A 66 7.72 -10.17 -6.01
N TYR A 67 8.31 -8.98 -5.95
CA TYR A 67 8.72 -8.24 -7.14
C TYR A 67 9.96 -8.89 -7.74
N THR A 68 11.06 -9.00 -6.99
CA THR A 68 12.24 -9.75 -7.42
C THR A 68 12.13 -11.21 -6.99
N ARG A 69 12.31 -12.13 -7.94
CA ARG A 69 12.33 -13.57 -7.69
C ARG A 69 13.73 -14.02 -7.26
N LYS A 70 13.82 -15.25 -6.74
CA LYS A 70 15.10 -15.87 -6.36
C LYS A 70 16.09 -16.02 -7.53
N ASP A 71 15.58 -16.09 -8.75
CA ASP A 71 16.38 -16.17 -9.99
C ASP A 71 16.81 -14.79 -10.52
N GLY A 72 16.49 -13.71 -9.80
CA GLY A 72 16.78 -12.32 -10.20
C GLY A 72 15.78 -11.73 -11.19
N THR A 73 14.83 -12.51 -11.71
CA THR A 73 13.81 -11.99 -12.62
C THR A 73 12.76 -11.16 -11.87
N LYS A 74 12.23 -10.14 -12.53
CA LYS A 74 11.22 -9.23 -11.96
C LYS A 74 9.82 -9.66 -12.37
N ASN A 75 8.93 -9.79 -11.40
CA ASN A 75 7.50 -9.95 -11.61
C ASN A 75 6.85 -8.60 -11.90
N SER A 76 5.92 -8.57 -12.85
CA SER A 76 5.01 -7.44 -13.02
C SER A 76 4.10 -7.25 -11.80
N SER A 77 3.57 -6.04 -11.65
CA SER A 77 2.51 -5.74 -10.70
C SER A 77 1.27 -6.61 -10.96
N PRO A 78 0.50 -6.93 -9.92
CA PRO A 78 -0.80 -7.57 -10.09
C PRO A 78 -1.72 -6.69 -10.93
N ARG A 79 -2.60 -7.32 -11.72
CA ARG A 79 -3.58 -6.57 -12.50
C ARG A 79 -4.64 -6.00 -11.55
N VAL A 80 -4.85 -4.69 -11.58
CA VAL A 80 -5.87 -4.02 -10.78
C VAL A 80 -6.99 -3.53 -11.70
N VAL A 81 -8.22 -3.91 -11.39
CA VAL A 81 -9.40 -3.59 -12.20
C VAL A 81 -10.59 -3.14 -11.36
N ASP A 82 -11.51 -2.41 -11.97
CA ASP A 82 -12.78 -2.03 -11.36
C ASP A 82 -13.82 -3.18 -11.40
N ALA A 83 -15.03 -2.91 -10.91
CA ALA A 83 -16.14 -3.86 -10.91
C ALA A 83 -16.49 -4.40 -12.32
N LYS A 84 -16.27 -3.60 -13.38
CA LYS A 84 -16.52 -3.93 -14.78
C LYS A 84 -15.30 -4.51 -15.51
N LYS A 85 -14.20 -4.75 -14.78
CA LYS A 85 -12.92 -5.28 -15.28
C LYS A 85 -12.14 -4.28 -16.13
N ASN A 86 -12.44 -2.99 -16.06
CA ASN A 86 -11.61 -1.95 -16.65
C ASN A 86 -10.35 -1.75 -15.80
N PRO A 87 -9.19 -1.47 -16.40
CA PRO A 87 -7.97 -1.21 -15.65
C PRO A 87 -8.11 0.05 -14.79
N ILE A 88 -7.67 -0.03 -13.54
CA ILE A 88 -7.58 1.14 -12.64
C ILE A 88 -6.19 1.78 -12.81
N SER A 89 -6.16 3.12 -12.90
CA SER A 89 -4.89 3.86 -12.99
C SER A 89 -4.03 3.64 -11.74
N PRO A 90 -2.70 3.52 -11.86
CA PRO A 90 -1.80 3.49 -10.70
C PRO A 90 -1.91 4.68 -9.75
N ASP A 91 -2.46 5.80 -10.22
CA ASP A 91 -2.64 7.02 -9.42
C ASP A 91 -3.83 6.91 -8.44
N ILE A 92 -4.73 5.96 -8.68
CA ILE A 92 -5.89 5.74 -7.82
C ILE A 92 -5.48 4.78 -6.70
N LEU A 93 -5.34 5.32 -5.50
CA LEU A 93 -5.00 4.55 -4.31
C LEU A 93 -6.24 3.85 -3.74
N ILE A 94 -6.12 2.55 -3.53
CA ILE A 94 -7.16 1.74 -2.88
C ILE A 94 -7.07 1.97 -1.37
N GLY A 95 -7.99 2.77 -0.83
CA GLY A 95 -8.05 3.06 0.59
C GLY A 95 -8.47 1.87 1.44
N ASN A 96 -8.09 1.92 2.71
CA ASN A 96 -8.50 0.94 3.71
C ASN A 96 -10.03 0.93 3.85
N GLY A 97 -10.62 -0.26 3.91
CA GLY A 97 -12.09 -0.40 3.95
C GLY A 97 -12.73 -0.62 2.58
N SER A 98 -11.98 -0.49 1.49
CA SER A 98 -12.48 -0.84 0.15
C SER A 98 -12.87 -2.32 0.07
N SER A 99 -13.92 -2.64 -0.68
CA SER A 99 -14.32 -4.03 -0.95
C SER A 99 -13.66 -4.53 -2.23
N VAL A 100 -13.05 -5.72 -2.16
CA VAL A 100 -12.28 -6.28 -3.27
C VAL A 100 -12.54 -7.77 -3.46
N ASN A 101 -12.30 -8.24 -4.69
CA ASN A 101 -12.07 -9.65 -5.00
C ASN A 101 -10.60 -9.84 -5.38
N VAL A 102 -9.92 -10.80 -4.76
CA VAL A 102 -8.50 -11.07 -4.99
C VAL A 102 -8.32 -12.43 -5.63
N LEU A 103 -7.73 -12.43 -6.82
CA LEU A 103 -7.31 -13.60 -7.57
C LEU A 103 -5.84 -13.88 -7.24
N PHE A 104 -5.53 -15.12 -6.89
CA PHE A 104 -4.17 -15.57 -6.61
C PHE A 104 -3.92 -16.97 -7.15
N ASP A 105 -2.64 -17.26 -7.37
CA ASP A 105 -2.14 -18.59 -7.67
C ASP A 105 -1.75 -19.30 -6.38
N THR A 106 -1.92 -20.62 -6.32
CA THR A 106 -1.43 -21.46 -5.23
C THR A 106 -0.29 -22.35 -5.73
N TYR A 107 0.70 -22.57 -4.89
CA TYR A 107 1.84 -23.44 -5.21
C TYR A 107 2.29 -24.18 -3.96
N ASP A 108 2.66 -25.44 -4.10
CA ASP A 108 3.25 -26.17 -2.99
C ASP A 108 4.69 -25.71 -2.81
N TYR A 109 5.09 -25.52 -1.55
CA TYR A 109 6.48 -25.25 -1.21
C TYR A 109 6.98 -26.29 -0.21
N ASN A 110 8.25 -26.62 -0.37
CA ASN A 110 9.01 -27.41 0.57
C ASN A 110 10.39 -26.75 0.70
N VAL A 111 10.58 -25.97 1.75
CA VAL A 111 11.80 -25.19 1.98
C VAL A 111 12.28 -25.44 3.40
N ALA A 112 13.50 -25.95 3.54
CA ALA A 112 14.15 -26.19 4.84
C ALA A 112 13.25 -26.99 5.82
N GLY A 113 12.57 -28.03 5.32
CA GLY A 113 11.65 -28.86 6.12
C GLY A 113 10.25 -28.27 6.34
N ASN A 114 10.05 -26.98 6.04
CA ASN A 114 8.73 -26.37 6.06
C ASN A 114 7.99 -26.68 4.76
N LYS A 115 6.90 -27.44 4.88
CA LYS A 115 6.01 -27.79 3.78
C LYS A 115 4.67 -27.09 3.96
N GLY A 116 4.06 -26.68 2.85
CA GLY A 116 2.71 -26.13 2.86
C GLY A 116 2.31 -25.55 1.51
N VAL A 117 1.15 -24.91 1.50
CA VAL A 117 0.63 -24.23 0.31
C VAL A 117 0.96 -22.74 0.41
N GLY A 118 1.64 -22.23 -0.60
CA GLY A 118 1.93 -20.82 -0.81
C GLY A 118 0.86 -20.16 -1.69
N MET A 119 0.85 -18.83 -1.69
CA MET A 119 -0.03 -18.04 -2.55
C MET A 119 0.73 -16.90 -3.21
N SER A 120 0.39 -16.59 -4.46
CA SER A 120 0.98 -15.51 -5.23
C SER A 120 -0.13 -14.59 -5.78
N LEU A 121 -0.10 -13.32 -5.40
CA LEU A 121 -1.07 -12.33 -5.87
C LEU A 121 -1.03 -12.22 -7.40
N LYS A 122 -2.21 -12.28 -8.04
CA LYS A 122 -2.33 -12.24 -9.51
C LYS A 122 -3.12 -11.03 -9.99
N ALA A 123 -4.30 -10.81 -9.42
CA ALA A 123 -5.14 -9.68 -9.75
C ALA A 123 -6.02 -9.25 -8.58
N VAL A 124 -6.42 -7.99 -8.58
CA VAL A 124 -7.34 -7.39 -7.62
C VAL A 124 -8.46 -6.71 -8.40
N GLN A 125 -9.70 -7.06 -8.09
CA GLN A 125 -10.88 -6.38 -8.59
C GLN A 125 -11.48 -5.56 -7.46
N VAL A 126 -11.61 -4.25 -7.65
CA VAL A 126 -12.23 -3.35 -6.68
C VAL A 126 -13.72 -3.28 -6.95
N THR A 127 -14.53 -3.76 -6.01
CA THR A 127 -16.01 -3.74 -6.12
C THR A 127 -16.60 -2.49 -5.51
N LYS A 128 -16.00 -1.99 -4.42
CA LYS A 128 -16.34 -0.70 -3.80
C LYS A 128 -15.05 0.00 -3.42
N LEU A 129 -14.78 1.13 -4.07
CA LEU A 129 -13.60 1.95 -3.80
C LEU A 129 -13.94 2.94 -2.68
N LEU A 130 -13.15 2.92 -1.62
CA LEU A 130 -12.99 4.07 -0.73
C LEU A 130 -11.65 4.69 -1.10
N GLU A 131 -11.70 5.86 -1.73
CA GLU A 131 -10.48 6.55 -2.14
C GLU A 131 -9.69 6.95 -0.91
N TYR A 132 -8.38 6.68 -0.94
CA TYR A 132 -7.49 7.20 0.07
C TYR A 132 -7.28 8.69 -0.21
N SER A 133 -7.93 9.55 0.56
CA SER A 133 -7.62 10.98 0.58
C SER A 133 -6.59 11.25 1.68
N PRO A 134 -5.36 11.70 1.34
CA PRO A 134 -4.38 12.12 2.35
C PRO A 134 -4.84 13.35 3.13
N ASP A 135 -5.81 14.10 2.60
CA ASP A 135 -6.33 15.35 3.18
C ASP A 135 -7.53 15.11 4.12
N GLY A 136 -8.00 13.87 4.24
CA GLY A 136 -9.08 13.51 5.14
C GLY A 136 -8.67 13.78 6.59
N ASN A 137 -9.08 14.94 7.11
CA ASN A 137 -8.85 15.51 8.45
C ASN A 137 -7.76 16.60 8.56
N ILE A 138 -7.20 17.13 7.47
CA ILE A 138 -6.34 18.34 7.60
C ILE A 138 -7.16 19.51 8.14
N ASP A 139 -8.41 19.66 7.69
CA ASP A 139 -9.33 20.71 8.16
C ASP A 139 -9.78 20.53 9.63
N GLU A 140 -9.59 19.35 10.23
CA GLU A 140 -9.82 19.13 11.67
C GLU A 140 -8.62 19.54 12.53
N LEU A 141 -7.44 19.75 11.91
CA LEU A 141 -6.28 20.25 12.61
C LEU A 141 -6.47 21.76 12.85
N ALA A 142 -6.62 22.14 14.12
CA ALA A 142 -6.59 23.54 14.49
C ALA A 142 -5.26 24.17 14.07
N GLU A 143 -5.32 25.39 13.52
CA GLU A 143 -4.11 26.16 13.22
C GLU A 143 -3.26 26.28 14.48
N ALA A 144 -2.01 25.81 14.39
CA ALA A 144 -1.03 25.87 15.45
C ALA A 144 0.09 26.82 15.05
N ASN A 145 0.56 27.64 15.99
CA ASN A 145 1.73 28.47 15.80
C ASN A 145 2.99 27.59 15.80
N GLY A 146 3.37 27.10 14.61
CA GLY A 146 4.45 26.15 14.41
C GLY A 146 5.29 26.45 13.17
N TYR A 147 6.08 25.47 12.75
CA TYR A 147 6.94 25.57 11.58
C TYR A 147 6.10 25.85 10.31
N VAL A 148 6.33 27.01 9.69
CA VAL A 148 5.78 27.35 8.38
C VAL A 148 6.86 27.07 7.35
N THR A 149 6.55 26.21 6.37
CA THR A 149 7.49 25.95 5.27
C THR A 149 7.74 27.25 4.50
N PRO A 150 9.00 27.71 4.37
CA PRO A 150 9.30 28.91 3.61
C PRO A 150 8.94 28.67 2.15
N SER A 151 7.99 29.44 1.63
CA SER A 151 7.65 29.45 0.22
C SER A 151 8.76 30.15 -0.57
N LEU A 152 8.90 29.82 -1.86
CA LEU A 152 9.88 30.44 -2.75
C LEU A 152 9.82 31.98 -2.73
N LYS A 153 8.63 32.57 -2.58
CA LYS A 153 8.44 34.02 -2.42
C LYS A 153 9.04 34.56 -1.11
N GLY A 154 8.89 33.83 0.01
CA GLY A 154 9.46 34.22 1.30
C GLY A 154 10.98 34.13 1.36
N ILE A 155 11.58 33.24 0.57
CA ILE A 155 13.03 33.12 0.42
C ILE A 155 13.57 34.32 -0.38
N GLU A 156 12.92 34.70 -1.48
CA GLU A 156 13.32 35.87 -2.28
C GLU A 156 13.24 37.18 -1.49
N GLU A 157 12.25 37.31 -0.61
CA GLU A 157 12.07 38.50 0.21
C GLU A 157 13.14 38.59 1.32
N GLN A 158 13.45 37.48 2.01
CA GLN A 158 14.55 37.42 2.98
C GLN A 158 15.92 37.69 2.33
N VAL A 159 16.18 37.13 1.15
CA VAL A 159 17.43 37.38 0.41
C VAL A 159 17.56 38.84 0.00
N LYS A 160 16.45 39.52 -0.35
CA LYS A 160 16.46 40.97 -0.64
C LYS A 160 16.74 41.82 0.60
N THR A 161 16.23 41.45 1.77
CA THR A 161 16.52 42.18 3.02
C THR A 161 17.97 42.01 3.44
N LEU A 162 18.51 40.79 3.38
CA LEU A 162 19.91 40.47 3.69
C LEU A 162 20.90 41.15 2.73
N ALA A 163 20.57 41.23 1.44
CA ALA A 163 21.41 41.93 0.45
C ALA A 163 21.44 43.45 0.68
N LYS A 164 20.35 44.03 1.21
CA LYS A 164 20.25 45.47 1.47
C LYS A 164 21.07 45.89 2.69
N ASP A 165 21.03 45.11 3.77
CA ASP A 165 21.85 45.36 4.97
C ASP A 165 23.36 45.28 4.68
N SER A 166 23.79 44.43 3.73
CA SER A 166 25.21 44.32 3.34
C SER A 166 25.73 45.45 2.44
N LEU A 167 24.84 46.25 1.85
CA LEU A 167 25.22 47.38 0.99
C LEU A 167 25.30 48.71 1.77
N ASP A 168 24.58 48.82 2.88
CA ASP A 168 24.53 50.05 3.69
C ASP A 168 25.73 50.19 4.66
N GLU A 169 26.47 49.10 4.96
CA GLU A 169 27.71 49.16 5.76
C GLU A 169 28.96 49.63 4.97
N ASN A 170 28.89 49.75 3.64
CA ASN A 170 30.03 50.16 2.79
C ASN A 170 30.02 51.63 2.36
N ILE A 171 29.19 52.48 2.98
CA ILE A 171 29.20 53.92 2.74
C ILE A 171 29.40 54.67 4.06
N ASN A 172 30.63 54.67 4.57
CA ASN A 172 31.15 55.73 5.42
C ASN A 172 32.67 55.80 5.23
N PHE A 173 33.07 56.60 4.22
CA PHE A 173 34.41 57.20 4.14
C PHE A 173 34.40 58.54 4.86
#